data_AF-A0A381VCE2-F1
#
_entry.id   AF-A0A381VCE2-F1
#
_cell.length_a   1.000
_cell.length_b   1.000
_cell.length_c   1.000
_cell.angle_alpha   90.00
_cell.angle_beta   90.00
_cell.angle_gamma   90.00
#
_symmetry.space_group_name_H-M   'P 1'
#
loop_
_entity.id
_entity.type
_entity.pdbx_description
1 polymer ?
#
loop_
_entity_poly.entity_id
_entity_poly.type
_entity_poly.pdbx_seq_one_letter_code
_entity_poly.pdbx_strand_id
1 'polypeptide(L)'
;MTKNLRKENNELKNKVEETESLLEDLKRSVTFRKQNSKNDTQEKERREETIEAVSLNKKIDREDSLNEKSKTELEQKKIVELSINQWVNSWSSKDIEAYIASYASEFKPSRGLSRNAWEKGRRKRLANPAFIKITLTNVVVDFRGEDLAKITFRQKYQSDTYSDEVNKEVTVKMINDKWLITRERVQQ
;
A
#
# COMPACT_ATOMS: atom_id res chain seq x y z
N MET A 1 21.57 94.78 28.70
CA MET A 1 22.16 93.48 28.34
C MET A 1 21.39 92.26 28.89
N THR A 2 20.10 92.36 29.24
CA THR A 2 19.38 91.25 29.93
C THR A 2 18.26 90.57 29.12
N LYS A 3 17.89 91.08 27.94
CA LYS A 3 16.84 90.47 27.09
C LYS A 3 17.31 89.26 26.27
N ASN A 4 18.62 89.09 26.05
CA ASN A 4 19.16 88.00 25.24
C ASN A 4 19.30 86.69 26.02
N LEU A 5 19.76 86.78 27.29
CA LEU A 5 19.95 85.63 28.18
C LEU A 5 18.66 84.87 28.52
N ARG A 6 17.50 85.54 28.55
CA ARG A 6 16.20 84.90 28.83
C ARG A 6 15.69 84.11 27.62
N LYS A 7 15.95 84.60 26.41
CA LYS A 7 15.56 83.93 25.17
C LYS A 7 16.42 82.69 24.95
N GLU A 8 17.73 82.81 25.17
CA GLU A 8 18.68 81.71 25.07
C GLU A 8 18.42 80.62 26.12
N ASN A 9 18.09 80.99 27.38
CA ASN A 9 17.70 80.01 28.40
C ASN A 9 16.39 79.27 28.05
N ASN A 10 15.40 79.97 27.48
CA ASN A 10 14.16 79.31 27.07
C ASN A 10 14.41 78.36 25.89
N GLU A 11 15.30 78.72 24.97
CA GLU A 11 15.66 77.87 23.83
C GLU A 11 16.46 76.63 24.27
N LEU A 12 17.38 76.79 25.23
CA LEU A 12 18.10 75.67 25.85
C LEU A 12 17.15 74.72 26.59
N LYS A 13 16.14 75.26 27.29
CA LYS A 13 15.15 74.45 28.00
C LYS A 13 14.29 73.61 27.04
N ASN A 14 13.87 74.20 25.92
CA ASN A 14 13.13 73.46 24.89
C ASN A 14 13.98 72.37 24.24
N LYS A 15 15.27 72.63 23.99
CA LYS A 15 16.20 71.61 23.45
C LYS A 15 16.42 70.46 24.43
N VAL A 16 16.48 70.73 25.73
CA VAL A 16 16.59 69.67 26.76
C VAL A 16 15.33 68.80 26.78
N GLU A 17 14.14 69.41 26.78
CA GLU A 17 12.85 68.67 26.73
C GLU A 17 12.73 67.82 25.45
N GLU A 18 13.19 68.35 24.31
CA GLU A 18 13.23 67.61 23.04
C GLU A 18 14.22 66.44 23.09
N THR A 19 15.39 66.62 23.73
CA THR A 19 16.35 65.52 23.90
C THR A 19 15.88 64.46 24.89
N GLU A 20 15.13 64.83 25.94
CA GLU A 20 14.53 63.88 26.87
C GLU A 20 13.42 63.06 26.20
N SER A 21 12.60 63.70 25.35
CA SER A 21 11.62 63.00 24.51
C SER A 21 12.29 62.02 23.55
N LEU A 22 13.35 62.45 22.86
CA LEU A 22 14.11 61.57 21.96
C LEU A 22 14.79 60.42 22.70
N LEU A 23 15.27 60.65 23.93
CA LEU A 23 15.88 59.62 24.76
C LEU A 23 14.85 58.58 25.24
N GLU A 24 13.64 58.99 25.59
CA GLU A 24 12.55 58.08 25.94
C GLU A 24 12.04 57.28 24.73
N ASP A 25 11.99 57.90 23.54
CA ASP A 25 11.68 57.21 22.29
C ASP A 25 12.78 56.20 21.91
N LEU A 26 14.05 56.55 22.13
CA LEU A 26 15.18 55.62 21.96
C LEU A 26 15.11 54.46 22.94
N LYS A 27 14.82 54.69 24.23
CA LYS A 27 14.63 53.62 25.23
C LYS A 27 13.45 52.71 24.88
N ARG A 28 12.33 53.26 24.39
CA ARG A 28 11.20 52.47 23.87
C ARG A 28 11.60 51.63 22.66
N SER A 29 12.38 52.17 21.72
CA SER A 29 12.82 51.46 20.52
C SER A 29 13.80 50.31 20.82
N VAL A 30 14.68 50.46 21.82
CA VAL A 30 15.63 49.41 22.25
C VAL A 30 14.91 48.29 23.00
N THR A 31 13.87 48.62 23.78
CA THR A 31 13.03 47.64 24.50
C THR A 31 12.20 46.80 23.51
N PHE A 32 11.66 47.43 22.47
CA PHE A 32 10.94 46.77 21.38
C PHE A 32 11.86 45.82 20.58
N ARG A 33 13.11 46.22 20.31
CA ARG A 33 14.10 45.37 19.61
C ARG A 33 14.50 44.12 20.42
N LYS A 34 14.53 44.21 21.76
CA LYS A 34 14.84 43.09 22.66
C LYS A 34 13.66 42.11 22.84
N GLN A 35 12.43 42.54 22.55
CA GLN A 35 11.24 41.66 22.49
C GLN A 35 11.07 40.99 21.13
N ASN A 36 11.37 41.69 20.01
CA ASN A 36 11.27 41.09 18.67
C ASN A 36 12.26 39.94 18.44
N SER A 37 13.47 39.99 19.02
CA SER A 37 14.46 38.89 18.93
C SER A 37 14.02 37.60 19.64
N LYS A 38 13.22 37.68 20.71
CA LYS A 38 12.73 36.50 21.45
C LYS A 38 11.49 35.88 20.80
N ASN A 39 10.63 36.69 20.19
CA ASN A 39 9.43 36.23 19.50
C ASN A 39 9.75 35.56 18.15
N ASP A 40 10.70 36.10 17.36
CA ASP A 40 11.13 35.46 16.10
C ASP A 40 11.86 34.12 16.31
N THR A 41 12.55 33.95 17.45
CA THR A 41 13.27 32.70 17.76
C THR A 41 12.30 31.60 18.24
N GLN A 42 11.34 31.93 19.10
CA GLN A 42 10.33 30.96 19.57
C GLN A 42 9.30 30.56 18.51
N GLU A 43 8.94 31.46 17.58
CA GLU A 43 8.01 31.13 16.51
C GLU A 43 8.68 30.28 15.41
N LYS A 44 9.97 30.49 15.17
CA LYS A 44 10.76 29.67 14.24
C LYS A 44 11.03 28.26 14.78
N GLU A 45 11.41 28.13 16.06
CA GLU A 45 11.56 26.84 16.73
C GLU A 45 10.24 26.06 16.80
N ARG A 46 9.12 26.72 17.13
CA ARG A 46 7.80 26.08 17.14
C ARG A 46 7.35 25.66 15.74
N ARG A 47 7.61 26.46 14.70
CA ARG A 47 7.29 26.09 13.31
C ARG A 47 8.17 24.94 12.81
N GLU A 48 9.45 24.91 13.17
CA GLU A 48 10.36 23.80 12.85
C GLU A 48 9.96 22.50 13.59
N GLU A 49 9.65 22.55 14.88
CA GLU A 49 9.10 21.42 15.65
C GLU A 49 7.75 20.94 15.11
N THR A 50 6.86 21.86 14.68
CA THR A 50 5.56 21.48 14.11
C THR A 50 5.73 20.84 12.73
N ILE A 51 6.68 21.32 11.90
CA ILE A 51 6.99 20.71 10.60
C ILE A 51 7.62 19.32 10.78
N GLU A 52 8.52 19.17 11.75
CA GLU A 52 9.15 17.89 12.07
C GLU A 52 8.16 16.90 12.69
N ALA A 53 7.31 17.32 13.61
CA ALA A 53 6.23 16.49 14.19
C ALA A 53 5.17 16.09 13.15
N VAL A 54 4.77 16.99 12.24
CA VAL A 54 3.86 16.66 11.13
C VAL A 54 4.53 15.70 10.15
N SER A 55 5.83 15.85 9.88
CA SER A 55 6.59 14.94 9.01
C SER A 55 6.79 13.56 9.65
N LEU A 56 7.02 13.50 10.96
CA LEU A 56 7.13 12.29 11.76
C LEU A 56 5.79 11.57 11.86
N ASN A 57 4.68 12.26 12.17
CA ASN A 57 3.34 11.64 12.14
C ASN A 57 3.00 11.12 10.74
N LYS A 58 3.30 11.88 9.68
CA LYS A 58 3.11 11.42 8.30
C LYS A 58 4.05 10.29 7.90
N LYS A 59 5.15 10.03 8.62
CA LYS A 59 5.99 8.84 8.44
C LYS A 59 5.42 7.67 9.23
N ILE A 60 5.00 7.89 10.47
CA ILE A 60 4.36 6.88 11.33
C ILE A 60 3.06 6.37 10.69
N ASP A 61 2.17 7.25 10.23
CA ASP A 61 0.93 6.88 9.52
C ASP A 61 1.21 6.09 8.23
N ARG A 62 2.32 6.38 7.55
CA ARG A 62 2.74 5.67 6.34
C ARG A 62 3.37 4.32 6.66
N GLU A 63 4.18 4.23 7.71
CA GLU A 63 4.79 2.98 8.15
C GLU A 63 3.73 2.01 8.69
N ASP A 64 2.76 2.50 9.47
CA ASP A 64 1.64 1.70 9.95
C ASP A 64 0.73 1.23 8.80
N SER A 65 0.38 2.12 7.86
CA SER A 65 -0.45 1.73 6.70
C SER A 65 0.26 0.80 5.72
N LEU A 66 1.58 0.91 5.54
CA LEU A 66 2.38 -0.03 4.74
C LEU A 66 2.52 -1.39 5.44
N ASN A 67 2.63 -1.40 6.77
CA ASN A 67 2.71 -2.62 7.56
C ASN A 67 1.36 -3.37 7.60
N GLU A 68 0.24 -2.66 7.74
CA GLU A 68 -1.09 -3.26 7.63
C GLU A 68 -1.40 -3.77 6.23
N LYS A 69 -1.04 -3.01 5.20
CA LYS A 69 -1.23 -3.41 3.80
C LYS A 69 -0.41 -4.66 3.45
N SER A 70 0.87 -4.69 3.83
CA SER A 70 1.74 -5.85 3.58
C SER A 70 1.29 -7.10 4.34
N LYS A 71 0.81 -6.94 5.59
CA LYS A 71 0.23 -8.03 6.37
C LYS A 71 -1.06 -8.57 5.73
N THR A 72 -1.92 -7.69 5.24
CA THR A 72 -3.17 -8.05 4.57
C THR A 72 -2.91 -8.76 3.25
N GLU A 73 -2.00 -8.25 2.43
CA GLU A 73 -1.60 -8.86 1.16
C GLU A 73 -0.95 -10.24 1.39
N LEU A 74 -0.13 -10.39 2.43
CA LEU A 74 0.44 -11.68 2.82
C LEU A 74 -0.65 -12.69 3.20
N GLU A 75 -1.66 -12.27 3.97
CA GLU A 75 -2.75 -13.16 4.37
C GLU A 75 -3.63 -13.54 3.18
N GLN A 76 -3.99 -12.58 2.33
CA GLN A 76 -4.70 -12.86 1.08
C GLN A 76 -3.91 -13.81 0.19
N LYS A 77 -2.59 -13.63 0.08
CA LYS A 77 -1.72 -14.53 -0.68
C LYS A 77 -1.82 -15.96 -0.18
N LYS A 78 -1.76 -16.18 1.14
CA LYS A 78 -1.91 -17.52 1.72
C LYS A 78 -3.28 -18.13 1.41
N ILE A 79 -4.35 -17.35 1.44
CA ILE A 79 -5.70 -17.82 1.12
C ILE A 79 -5.79 -18.26 -0.36
N VAL A 80 -5.20 -17.48 -1.27
CA VAL A 80 -5.11 -17.85 -2.70
C VAL A 80 -4.27 -19.11 -2.90
N GLU A 81 -3.13 -19.22 -2.21
CA GLU A 81 -2.27 -20.41 -2.24
C GLU A 81 -2.98 -21.64 -1.66
N LEU A 82 -3.79 -21.47 -0.60
CA LEU A 82 -4.61 -22.54 -0.05
C LEU A 82 -5.64 -23.03 -1.07
N SER A 83 -6.31 -22.12 -1.78
CA SER A 83 -7.28 -22.48 -2.82
C SER A 83 -6.64 -23.26 -3.97
N ILE A 84 -5.46 -22.84 -4.47
CA ILE A 84 -4.77 -23.60 -5.53
C ILE A 84 -4.29 -24.97 -5.04
N ASN A 85 -3.86 -25.08 -3.77
CA ASN A 85 -3.49 -26.35 -3.17
C ASN A 85 -4.71 -27.28 -2.98
N GLN A 86 -5.87 -26.76 -2.61
CA GLN A 86 -7.12 -27.53 -2.55
C GLN A 86 -7.52 -28.07 -3.92
N TRP A 87 -7.35 -27.27 -4.98
CA TRP A 87 -7.57 -27.70 -6.36
C TRP A 87 -6.60 -28.84 -6.77
N VAL A 88 -5.31 -28.72 -6.44
CA VAL A 88 -4.30 -29.77 -6.67
C VAL A 88 -4.62 -31.05 -5.90
N ASN A 89 -5.04 -30.92 -4.64
CA ASN A 89 -5.38 -32.04 -3.78
C ASN A 89 -6.60 -32.77 -4.33
N SER A 90 -7.65 -32.05 -4.71
CA SER A 90 -8.86 -32.62 -5.33
C SER A 90 -8.53 -33.34 -6.64
N TRP A 91 -7.62 -32.78 -7.44
CA TRP A 91 -7.17 -33.44 -8.66
C TRP A 91 -6.36 -34.72 -8.36
N SER A 92 -5.42 -34.66 -7.42
CA SER A 92 -4.55 -35.79 -7.08
C SER A 92 -5.30 -36.94 -6.41
N SER A 93 -6.31 -36.63 -5.58
CA SER A 93 -7.21 -37.62 -4.97
C SER A 93 -8.28 -38.16 -5.92
N LYS A 94 -8.34 -37.65 -7.16
CA LYS A 94 -9.40 -37.93 -8.13
C LYS A 94 -10.81 -37.59 -7.60
N ASP A 95 -10.93 -36.63 -6.68
CA ASP A 95 -12.21 -36.04 -6.28
C ASP A 95 -12.69 -35.10 -7.38
N ILE A 96 -13.45 -35.68 -8.32
CA ILE A 96 -13.91 -35.00 -9.52
C ILE A 96 -14.85 -33.84 -9.17
N GLU A 97 -15.73 -33.99 -8.18
CA GLU A 97 -16.69 -32.94 -7.83
C GLU A 97 -15.98 -31.75 -7.18
N ALA A 98 -15.09 -32.00 -6.21
CA ALA A 98 -14.32 -30.93 -5.57
C ALA A 98 -13.39 -30.22 -6.57
N TYR A 99 -12.80 -30.98 -7.50
CA TYR A 99 -11.99 -30.42 -8.58
C TYR A 99 -12.81 -29.49 -9.48
N ILE A 100 -13.98 -29.92 -9.96
CA ILE A 100 -14.85 -29.09 -10.82
C ILE A 100 -15.40 -27.88 -10.04
N ALA A 101 -15.69 -28.03 -8.74
CA ALA A 101 -16.16 -26.95 -7.87
C ALA A 101 -15.11 -25.83 -7.68
N SER A 102 -13.83 -26.10 -7.95
CA SER A 102 -12.77 -25.07 -7.96
C SER A 102 -12.89 -24.08 -9.13
N TYR A 103 -13.76 -24.34 -10.11
CA TYR A 103 -13.93 -23.50 -11.31
C TYR A 103 -15.21 -22.67 -11.22
N ALA A 104 -15.09 -21.35 -11.38
CA ALA A 104 -16.20 -20.40 -11.38
C ALA A 104 -17.21 -20.69 -12.48
N SER A 105 -18.50 -20.41 -12.30
CA SER A 105 -19.53 -20.63 -13.34
C SER A 105 -19.19 -19.94 -14.68
N GLU A 106 -18.55 -18.78 -14.61
CA GLU A 106 -18.07 -17.97 -15.75
C GLU A 106 -16.74 -18.45 -16.37
N PHE A 107 -16.19 -19.60 -15.92
CA PHE A 107 -14.96 -20.17 -16.45
C PHE A 107 -14.97 -20.28 -17.96
N LYS A 108 -13.88 -19.81 -18.58
CA LYS A 108 -13.67 -19.88 -20.03
C LYS A 108 -12.57 -20.90 -20.35
N PRO A 109 -12.94 -22.13 -20.76
CA PRO A 109 -11.96 -23.12 -21.20
C PRO A 109 -11.11 -22.60 -22.36
N SER A 110 -9.91 -23.14 -22.49
CA SER A 110 -9.06 -22.88 -23.66
C SER A 110 -9.66 -23.48 -24.94
N ARG A 111 -9.19 -22.99 -26.10
CA ARG A 111 -9.56 -23.49 -27.44
C ARG A 111 -11.06 -23.37 -27.79
N GLY A 112 -11.78 -22.43 -27.17
CA GLY A 112 -13.18 -22.14 -27.51
C GLY A 112 -14.20 -23.21 -27.09
N LEU A 113 -13.81 -24.16 -26.23
CA LEU A 113 -14.74 -25.15 -25.70
C LEU A 113 -15.77 -24.49 -24.77
N SER A 114 -17.01 -24.96 -24.81
CA SER A 114 -18.00 -24.63 -23.79
C SER A 114 -17.62 -25.29 -22.45
N ARG A 115 -18.05 -24.67 -21.34
CA ARG A 115 -17.81 -25.22 -19.98
C ARG A 115 -18.31 -26.66 -19.86
N ASN A 116 -19.52 -26.96 -20.33
CA ASN A 116 -20.11 -28.29 -20.25
C ASN A 116 -19.29 -29.33 -21.04
N ALA A 117 -18.90 -29.02 -22.27
CA ALA A 117 -18.06 -29.92 -23.08
C ALA A 117 -16.69 -30.17 -22.43
N TRP A 118 -16.08 -29.11 -21.88
CA TRP A 118 -14.83 -29.21 -21.12
C TRP A 118 -14.98 -30.11 -19.90
N GLU A 119 -16.04 -29.91 -19.10
CA GLU A 119 -16.30 -30.68 -17.88
C GLU A 119 -16.49 -32.17 -18.21
N LYS A 120 -17.34 -32.50 -19.18
CA LYS A 120 -17.56 -33.89 -19.61
C LYS A 120 -16.26 -34.56 -20.04
N GLY A 121 -15.41 -33.86 -20.80
CA GLY A 121 -14.10 -34.38 -21.19
C GLY A 121 -13.15 -34.55 -20.02
N ARG A 122 -13.18 -33.61 -19.06
CA ARG A 122 -12.31 -33.61 -17.88
C ARG A 122 -12.69 -34.72 -16.90
N ARG A 123 -13.98 -34.94 -16.63
CA ARG A 123 -14.49 -36.05 -15.81
C ARG A 123 -13.96 -37.41 -16.29
N LYS A 124 -14.02 -37.66 -17.60
CA LYS A 124 -13.46 -38.88 -18.21
C LYS A 124 -11.94 -38.99 -18.01
N ARG A 125 -11.18 -37.93 -18.29
CA ARG A 125 -9.72 -37.93 -18.15
C ARG A 125 -9.23 -38.11 -16.72
N LEU A 126 -9.97 -37.58 -15.73
CA LEU A 126 -9.61 -37.72 -14.32
C LEU A 126 -9.99 -39.09 -13.76
N ALA A 127 -11.04 -39.73 -14.27
CA ALA A 127 -11.49 -41.04 -13.77
C ALA A 127 -10.54 -42.19 -14.17
N ASN A 128 -9.94 -42.13 -15.35
CA ASN A 128 -9.23 -43.26 -15.97
C ASN A 128 -7.90 -43.68 -15.28
N PRO A 129 -6.99 -42.77 -14.90
CA PRO A 129 -5.69 -43.17 -14.36
C PRO A 129 -5.80 -43.92 -13.04
N ALA A 130 -4.92 -44.89 -12.78
CA ALA A 130 -4.91 -45.59 -11.50
C ALA A 130 -4.56 -44.65 -10.33
N PHE A 131 -3.62 -43.72 -10.57
CA PHE A 131 -3.26 -42.66 -9.64
C PHE A 131 -2.99 -41.34 -10.36
N ILE A 132 -3.05 -40.24 -9.60
CA ILE A 132 -2.64 -38.91 -10.06
C ILE A 132 -1.72 -38.30 -8.99
N LYS A 133 -0.54 -37.88 -9.39
CA LYS A 133 0.39 -37.10 -8.56
C LYS A 133 0.70 -35.79 -9.24
N ILE A 134 0.46 -34.70 -8.54
CA ILE A 134 0.76 -33.35 -9.03
C ILE A 134 1.68 -32.67 -8.03
N THR A 135 2.70 -31.99 -8.54
CA THR A 135 3.60 -31.16 -7.75
C THR A 135 3.66 -29.79 -8.38
N LEU A 136 3.38 -28.76 -7.59
CA LEU A 136 3.55 -27.37 -8.00
C LEU A 136 4.88 -26.85 -7.47
N THR A 137 5.64 -26.17 -8.32
CA THR A 137 6.85 -25.44 -7.95
C THR A 137 6.81 -24.03 -8.53
N ASN A 138 7.60 -23.12 -7.96
CA ASN A 138 7.68 -21.72 -8.39
C ASN A 138 6.30 -21.04 -8.46
N VAL A 139 5.47 -21.24 -7.43
CA VAL A 139 4.16 -20.59 -7.36
C VAL A 139 4.35 -19.10 -7.10
N VAL A 140 3.83 -18.29 -8.01
CA VAL A 140 3.83 -16.83 -7.92
C VAL A 140 2.40 -16.35 -8.01
N VAL A 141 1.97 -15.60 -7.00
CA VAL A 141 0.66 -14.94 -6.94
C VAL A 141 0.85 -13.45 -7.23
N ASP A 142 0.06 -12.94 -8.16
CA ASP A 142 0.12 -11.58 -8.66
C ASP A 142 -1.30 -11.00 -8.65
N PHE A 143 -1.59 -10.20 -7.63
CA PHE A 143 -2.89 -9.57 -7.41
C PHE A 143 -3.14 -8.48 -8.46
N ARG A 144 -4.31 -8.55 -9.11
CA ARG A 144 -4.77 -7.63 -10.16
C ARG A 144 -5.97 -6.79 -9.71
N GLY A 145 -6.25 -6.80 -8.42
CA GLY A 145 -7.37 -6.18 -7.73
C GLY A 145 -7.59 -6.88 -6.38
N GLU A 146 -8.55 -6.41 -5.59
CA GLU A 146 -8.90 -7.03 -4.31
C GLU A 146 -9.54 -8.42 -4.47
N ASP A 147 -10.25 -8.63 -5.58
CA ASP A 147 -11.02 -9.83 -5.88
C ASP A 147 -10.45 -10.63 -7.08
N LEU A 148 -9.28 -10.25 -7.61
CA LEU A 148 -8.71 -10.85 -8.82
C LEU A 148 -7.22 -11.12 -8.65
N ALA A 149 -6.79 -12.35 -8.94
CA ALA A 149 -5.38 -12.72 -8.93
C ALA A 149 -4.99 -13.58 -10.13
N LYS A 150 -3.76 -13.39 -10.59
CA LYS A 150 -3.09 -14.25 -11.56
C LYS A 150 -2.07 -15.11 -10.81
N ILE A 151 -2.09 -16.41 -11.06
CA ILE A 151 -1.18 -17.37 -10.44
C ILE A 151 -0.40 -18.04 -11.56
N THR A 152 0.93 -18.01 -11.46
CA THR A 152 1.81 -18.75 -12.37
C THR A 152 2.61 -19.78 -11.59
N PHE A 153 2.76 -20.97 -12.13
CA PHE A 153 3.51 -22.05 -11.49
C PHE A 153 3.99 -23.08 -12.51
N ARG A 154 5.03 -23.82 -12.15
CA ARG A 154 5.47 -25.02 -12.84
C ARG A 154 4.72 -26.21 -12.25
N GLN A 155 4.00 -26.94 -13.10
CA GLN A 155 3.24 -28.12 -12.73
C GLN A 155 3.95 -29.35 -13.28
N LYS A 156 4.33 -30.27 -12.39
CA LYS A 156 4.70 -31.63 -12.76
C LYS A 156 3.51 -32.54 -12.50
N TYR A 157 3.05 -33.25 -13.53
CA TYR A 157 1.99 -34.25 -13.42
C TYR A 157 2.56 -35.64 -13.70
N GLN A 158 2.06 -36.62 -12.96
CA GLN A 158 2.40 -38.01 -13.12
C GLN A 158 1.18 -38.89 -12.83
N SER A 159 1.01 -39.91 -13.66
CA SER A 159 0.05 -41.00 -13.52
C SER A 159 0.76 -42.33 -13.76
N ASP A 160 0.00 -43.42 -13.76
CA ASP A 160 0.46 -44.76 -14.08
C ASP A 160 0.95 -44.90 -15.53
N THR A 161 0.41 -44.09 -16.45
CA THR A 161 0.67 -44.23 -17.90
C THR A 161 1.26 -42.99 -18.56
N TYR A 162 1.33 -41.86 -17.85
CA TYR A 162 1.73 -40.58 -18.43
C TYR A 162 2.40 -39.66 -17.40
N SER A 163 3.40 -38.90 -17.83
CA SER A 163 3.97 -37.79 -17.08
C SER A 163 4.32 -36.62 -18.00
N ASP A 164 4.17 -35.41 -17.48
CA ASP A 164 4.54 -34.17 -18.15
C ASP A 164 4.89 -33.08 -17.15
N GLU A 165 5.55 -32.05 -17.66
CA GLU A 165 5.87 -30.85 -16.90
C GLU A 165 5.60 -29.62 -17.75
N VAL A 166 4.82 -28.69 -17.22
CA VAL A 166 4.35 -27.51 -17.94
C VAL A 166 4.36 -26.27 -17.05
N ASN A 167 4.59 -25.10 -17.64
CA ASN A 167 4.29 -23.83 -16.98
C ASN A 167 2.82 -23.49 -17.19
N LYS A 168 2.11 -23.18 -16.12
CA LYS A 168 0.69 -22.79 -16.15
C LYS A 168 0.48 -21.38 -15.67
N GLU A 169 -0.55 -20.76 -16.24
CA GLU A 169 -1.14 -19.52 -15.78
C GLU A 169 -2.63 -19.78 -15.46
N VAL A 170 -3.03 -19.40 -14.25
CA VAL A 170 -4.40 -19.51 -13.76
C VAL A 170 -4.87 -18.13 -13.32
N THR A 171 -6.05 -17.73 -13.75
CA THR A 171 -6.72 -16.53 -13.23
C THR A 171 -7.81 -16.99 -12.27
N VAL A 172 -7.80 -16.43 -11.06
CA VAL A 172 -8.80 -16.69 -10.02
C VAL A 172 -9.52 -15.40 -9.65
N LYS A 173 -10.80 -15.53 -9.30
CA LYS A 173 -11.64 -14.43 -8.80
C LYS A 173 -12.29 -14.81 -7.48
N MET A 174 -12.40 -13.87 -6.55
CA MET A 174 -13.18 -14.03 -5.33
C MET A 174 -14.67 -13.96 -5.65
N ILE A 175 -15.39 -15.06 -5.41
CA ILE A 175 -16.82 -15.19 -5.66
C ILE A 175 -17.42 -15.93 -4.47
N ASN A 176 -18.35 -15.29 -3.75
CA ASN A 176 -19.00 -15.84 -2.55
C ASN A 176 -17.96 -16.36 -1.53
N ASP A 177 -16.99 -15.51 -1.18
CA ASP A 177 -15.90 -15.79 -0.22
C ASP A 177 -15.00 -16.97 -0.61
N LYS A 178 -14.95 -17.33 -1.90
CA LYS A 178 -14.08 -18.37 -2.43
C LYS A 178 -13.32 -17.87 -3.64
N TRP A 179 -12.02 -18.14 -3.68
CA TRP A 179 -11.23 -17.97 -4.90
C TRP A 179 -11.55 -19.11 -5.87
N LEU A 180 -12.11 -18.77 -7.03
CA LEU A 180 -12.52 -19.71 -8.06
C LEU A 180 -11.80 -19.43 -9.37
N ILE A 181 -11.44 -20.49 -10.09
CA ILE A 181 -10.72 -20.41 -11.36
C ILE A 181 -11.66 -19.91 -12.46
N THR A 182 -11.32 -18.77 -13.07
CA THR A 182 -12.04 -18.19 -14.22
C THR A 182 -11.31 -18.44 -15.54
N ARG A 183 -10.00 -18.71 -15.49
CA ARG A 183 -9.18 -19.05 -16.67
C ARG A 183 -8.03 -19.99 -16.32
N GLU A 184 -7.74 -20.95 -17.19
CA GLU A 184 -6.61 -21.88 -17.08
C GLU A 184 -5.88 -21.97 -18.43
N ARG A 185 -4.55 -21.79 -18.43
CA ARG A 185 -3.71 -21.80 -19.64
C ARG A 185 -2.38 -22.49 -19.38
N VAL A 186 -1.88 -23.17 -20.41
CA VAL A 186 -0.48 -23.61 -20.48
C VAL A 186 0.29 -22.53 -21.22
N GLN A 187 1.40 -22.08 -20.66
CA GLN A 187 2.32 -21.16 -21.32
C GLN A 187 3.20 -21.97 -22.30
N GLN A 188 3.29 -21.48 -23.54
CA GLN A 188 4.15 -22.05 -24.58
C GLN A 188 5.59 -21.57 -24.38
#